data_AF-A0A966CWZ0-F1
#
_entry.id   AF-A0A966CWZ0-F1
#
_cell.length_a   1.000
_cell.length_b   1.000
_cell.length_c   1.000
_cell.angle_alpha   90.00
_cell.angle_beta   90.00
_cell.angle_gamma   90.00
#
_symmetry.space_group_name_H-M   'P 1'
#
loop_
_entity.id
_entity.type
_entity.pdbx_description
1 polymer ?
#
loop_
_entity_poly.entity_id
_entity_poly.type
_entity_poly.pdbx_seq_one_letter_code
_entity_poly.pdbx_strand_id
1 'polypeptide(L)'
;MKKNLLLVVSALAVLGFLFITPAVSSDLNGETLAKGRCSTCHGFGRVEKAKSSKDRLAWEATVDRMIGKRQGLLNPDERLAVLFYLSGE
;
A
#
# COMPACT_ATOMS: atom_id res chain seq x y z
N MET A 1 53.49 -4.45 -32.58
CA MET A 1 53.65 -4.09 -31.15
C MET A 1 52.28 -3.71 -30.58
N LYS A 2 51.86 -4.45 -29.54
CA LYS A 2 50.97 -4.10 -28.41
C LYS A 2 49.65 -3.38 -28.77
N LYS A 3 48.54 -4.12 -28.85
CA LYS A 3 47.59 -4.37 -27.74
C LYS A 3 47.16 -3.04 -27.12
N ASN A 4 45.91 -2.62 -27.34
CA ASN A 4 45.07 -1.80 -26.45
C ASN A 4 43.64 -1.70 -27.04
N LEU A 5 43.04 -2.87 -27.33
CA LEU A 5 41.65 -3.03 -27.77
C LEU A 5 40.70 -3.42 -26.62
N LEU A 6 41.19 -3.53 -25.39
CA LEU A 6 40.33 -3.74 -24.22
C LEU A 6 40.79 -2.78 -23.14
N LEU A 7 39.88 -2.40 -22.23
CA LEU A 7 40.06 -1.60 -21.01
C LEU A 7 39.43 -0.18 -21.01
N VAL A 8 38.24 0.01 -21.58
CA VAL A 8 37.36 1.14 -21.17
C VAL A 8 35.92 0.70 -20.88
N VAL A 9 35.70 -0.59 -20.61
CA VAL A 9 34.39 -1.11 -20.17
C VAL A 9 34.33 -1.22 -18.63
N SER A 10 35.38 -0.82 -17.90
CA SER A 10 35.58 -1.26 -16.51
C SER A 10 35.28 -0.24 -15.40
N ALA A 11 34.72 0.95 -15.67
CA ALA A 11 34.50 1.95 -14.61
C ALA A 11 33.09 2.56 -14.50
N LEU A 12 32.17 2.26 -15.43
CA LEU A 12 30.79 2.80 -15.36
C LEU A 12 29.73 1.81 -14.86
N ALA A 13 30.09 0.53 -14.67
CA ALA A 13 29.16 -0.53 -14.29
C ALA A 13 29.10 -0.83 -12.78
N VAL A 14 29.79 -0.06 -11.93
CA VAL A 14 29.81 -0.30 -10.47
C VAL A 14 28.92 0.68 -9.68
N LEU A 15 28.47 1.79 -10.28
CA LEU A 15 27.60 2.76 -9.59
C LEU A 15 26.09 2.45 -9.64
N GLY A 16 25.65 1.50 -10.46
CA GLY A 16 24.23 1.23 -10.69
C GLY A 16 23.56 0.21 -9.75
N PHE A 17 24.34 -0.50 -8.92
CA PHE A 17 23.84 -1.68 -8.18
C PHE A 17 23.60 -1.44 -6.68
N LEU A 18 23.73 -0.20 -6.18
CA LEU A 18 23.68 0.09 -4.74
C LEU A 18 22.31 0.53 -4.19
N PHE A 19 21.23 0.49 -4.99
CA PHE A 19 19.89 0.96 -4.56
C PHE A 19 18.78 -0.07 -4.73
N ILE A 20 19.09 -1.38 -4.70
CA ILE A 20 18.04 -2.39 -4.51
C ILE A 20 17.73 -2.44 -3.02
N THR A 21 16.99 -1.43 -2.51
CA THR A 21 16.36 -1.56 -1.20
C THR A 21 15.28 -2.63 -1.34
N PRO A 22 15.29 -3.71 -0.54
CA PRO A 22 14.12 -4.57 -0.48
C PRO A 22 12.93 -3.70 -0.07
N ALA A 23 11.85 -3.77 -0.83
CA ALA A 23 10.58 -3.22 -0.38
C ALA A 23 10.28 -3.91 0.96
N VAL A 24 10.37 -3.16 2.05
CA VAL A 24 10.08 -3.68 3.37
C VAL A 24 8.57 -3.84 3.39
N SER A 25 8.10 -5.05 3.06
CA SER A 25 6.70 -5.41 3.19
C SER A 25 6.40 -5.46 4.69
N SER A 26 6.07 -4.31 5.28
CA SER A 26 5.41 -4.29 6.57
C SER A 26 4.08 -4.98 6.38
N ASP A 27 3.87 -6.11 7.05
CA ASP A 27 2.62 -6.85 6.99
C ASP A 27 1.51 -5.98 7.60
N LEU A 28 0.78 -5.25 6.75
CA LEU A 28 -0.19 -4.25 7.17
C LEU A 28 -1.40 -4.97 7.75
N ASN A 29 -1.67 -4.78 9.04
CA ASN A 29 -2.89 -5.29 9.65
C ASN A 29 -4.09 -4.42 9.26
N GLY A 30 -4.86 -4.89 8.26
CA GLY A 30 -6.06 -4.20 7.76
C GLY A 30 -7.13 -3.94 8.82
N GLU A 31 -7.29 -4.83 9.80
CA GLU A 31 -8.23 -4.64 10.91
C GLU A 31 -7.82 -3.47 11.80
N THR A 32 -6.56 -3.46 12.22
CA THR A 32 -6.00 -2.38 13.06
C THR A 32 -6.07 -1.05 12.34
N LEU A 33 -5.73 -1.02 11.05
CA LEU A 33 -5.84 0.17 10.21
C LEU A 33 -7.29 0.65 10.10
N ALA A 34 -8.25 -0.24 9.80
CA ALA A 34 -9.65 0.12 9.69
C ALA A 34 -10.19 0.69 11.00
N LYS A 35 -9.96 0.01 12.13
CA LYS A 35 -10.41 0.47 13.45
C LYS A 35 -9.79 1.81 13.83
N GLY A 36 -8.50 2.02 13.53
CA GLY A 36 -7.80 3.26 13.83
C GLY A 36 -8.23 4.42 12.93
N ARG A 37 -8.11 4.26 11.60
CA ARG A 37 -8.34 5.33 10.61
C ARG A 37 -9.82 5.68 10.47
N CYS A 38 -10.69 4.68 10.34
CA CYS A 38 -12.12 4.91 10.06
C CYS A 38 -12.91 5.43 11.27
N SER A 39 -12.35 5.33 12.48
CA SER A 39 -12.96 5.85 13.71
C SER A 39 -12.68 7.34 13.97
N THR A 40 -11.81 7.96 13.18
CA THR A 40 -11.34 9.34 13.43
C THR A 40 -12.39 10.42 13.18
N CYS A 41 -13.43 10.13 12.37
CA CYS A 41 -14.51 11.09 12.08
C CYS A 41 -15.86 10.66 12.69
N HIS A 42 -16.08 9.37 12.89
CA HIS A 42 -17.26 8.80 13.55
C HIS A 42 -16.93 7.38 14.02
N GLY A 43 -17.65 6.85 15.01
CA GLY A 43 -17.38 5.50 15.54
C GLY A 43 -17.43 4.38 14.48
N PHE A 44 -16.75 3.27 14.79
CA PHE A 44 -16.58 2.13 13.88
C PHE A 44 -17.84 1.31 13.62
N GLY A 45 -18.90 1.48 14.43
CA GLY A 45 -20.12 0.67 14.35
C GLY A 45 -20.85 0.72 13.00
N ARG A 46 -20.62 1.73 12.15
CA ARG A 46 -21.13 1.74 10.77
C ARG A 46 -20.49 0.66 9.89
N VAL A 47 -19.21 0.39 10.12
CA VAL A 47 -18.45 -0.64 9.40
C VAL A 47 -18.91 -2.02 9.88
N GLU A 48 -18.99 -2.23 11.19
CA GLU A 48 -19.44 -3.50 11.79
C GLU A 48 -20.81 -3.93 11.26
N LYS A 49 -21.77 -3.00 11.20
CA LYS A 49 -23.12 -3.26 10.67
C LYS A 49 -23.15 -3.60 9.18
N ALA A 50 -22.17 -3.14 8.41
CA ALA A 50 -22.11 -3.35 6.96
C ALA A 50 -21.17 -4.49 6.55
N LYS A 51 -20.33 -4.99 7.45
CA LYS A 51 -19.24 -5.94 7.14
C LYS A 51 -19.73 -7.20 6.43
N SER A 52 -20.85 -7.75 6.87
CA SER A 52 -21.44 -8.97 6.28
C SER A 52 -22.35 -8.72 5.08
N SER A 53 -22.65 -7.47 4.72
CA SER A 53 -23.65 -7.14 3.69
C SER A 53 -23.07 -6.50 2.43
N LYS A 54 -21.76 -6.25 2.40
CA LYS A 54 -21.07 -5.62 1.27
C LYS A 54 -20.05 -6.55 0.67
N ASP A 55 -20.05 -6.61 -0.66
CA ASP A 55 -18.99 -7.23 -1.43
C ASP A 55 -17.79 -6.28 -1.61
N ARG A 56 -16.77 -6.76 -2.31
CA ARG A 56 -15.53 -6.02 -2.59
C ARG A 56 -15.79 -4.68 -3.29
N LEU A 57 -16.61 -4.66 -4.35
CA LEU A 57 -16.88 -3.44 -5.12
C LEU A 57 -17.64 -2.41 -4.28
N ALA A 58 -18.61 -2.84 -3.47
CA ALA A 58 -19.32 -1.98 -2.53
C ALA A 58 -18.38 -1.41 -1.45
N TRP A 59 -17.39 -2.19 -1.01
CA TRP A 59 -16.35 -1.71 -0.08
C TRP A 59 -15.41 -0.71 -0.72
N GLU A 60 -14.94 -0.95 -1.95
CA GLU A 60 -14.11 0.01 -2.70
C GLU A 60 -14.78 1.36 -2.83
N ALA A 61 -16.03 1.38 -3.32
CA ALA A 61 -16.81 2.62 -3.43
C ALA A 61 -16.99 3.31 -2.07
N THR A 62 -17.13 2.53 -0.99
CA THR A 62 -17.27 3.08 0.36
C THR A 62 -15.97 3.70 0.86
N VAL A 63 -14.85 3.00 0.73
CA VAL A 63 -13.52 3.45 1.18
C VAL A 63 -13.08 4.67 0.38
N ASP A 64 -13.25 4.66 -0.94
CA ASP A 64 -12.88 5.79 -1.82
C ASP A 64 -13.70 7.04 -1.50
N ARG A 65 -15.00 6.87 -1.23
CA ARG A 65 -15.84 7.96 -0.75
C ARG A 65 -15.34 8.53 0.59
N MET A 66 -14.77 7.71 1.49
CA MET A 66 -14.23 8.22 2.76
C MET A 66 -12.87 8.92 2.57
N ILE A 67 -12.01 8.38 1.72
CA ILE A 67 -10.75 9.02 1.33
C ILE A 67 -11.03 10.41 0.71
N GLY A 68 -12.05 10.52 -0.16
CA GLY A 68 -12.46 11.80 -0.75
C GLY A 68 -12.97 12.83 0.26
N LYS A 69 -13.38 12.41 1.47
CA LYS A 69 -13.83 13.32 2.54
C LYS A 69 -12.70 13.78 3.46
N ARG A 70 -11.57 13.06 3.48
CA ARG A 70 -10.42 13.39 4.31
C ARG A 70 -9.14 13.02 3.58
N GLN A 71 -8.45 14.04 3.08
CA GLN A 71 -7.14 13.87 2.46
C GLN A 71 -6.16 13.20 3.43
N GLY A 72 -5.40 12.23 2.94
CA GLY A 72 -4.42 11.48 3.76
C GLY A 72 -5.04 10.50 4.75
N LEU A 73 -6.32 10.14 4.61
CA LEU A 73 -6.95 9.13 5.48
C LEU A 73 -6.25 7.77 5.39
N LEU A 74 -5.89 7.36 4.17
CA LEU A 74 -5.17 6.13 3.85
C LEU A 74 -4.20 6.41 2.70
N ASN A 75 -3.02 5.79 2.72
CA ASN A 75 -2.17 5.66 1.54
C ASN A 75 -2.61 4.44 0.67
N PRO A 76 -2.01 4.21 -0.52
CA PRO A 76 -2.42 3.11 -1.39
C PRO A 76 -2.32 1.71 -0.76
N ASP A 77 -1.27 1.44 0.01
CA ASP A 77 -1.06 0.13 0.64
C ASP A 77 -2.01 -0.09 1.82
N GLU A 78 -2.21 0.94 2.65
CA GLU A 78 -3.21 0.94 3.72
C GLU A 78 -4.62 0.77 3.17
N ARG A 79 -4.94 1.40 2.03
CA ARG A 79 -6.23 1.23 1.34
C ARG A 79 -6.43 -0.22 0.95
N LEU A 80 -5.42 -0.84 0.35
CA LEU A 80 -5.50 -2.24 -0.07
C LEU A 80 -5.69 -3.18 1.12
N ALA A 81 -4.89 -3.02 2.19
CA ALA A 81 -4.98 -3.82 3.41
C ALA A 81 -6.34 -3.67 4.11
N VAL A 82 -6.88 -2.45 4.18
CA VAL A 82 -8.23 -2.20 4.71
C VAL A 82 -9.29 -2.89 3.86
N LEU A 83 -9.18 -2.82 2.53
CA LEU A 83 -10.17 -3.46 1.67
C LEU A 83 -10.16 -4.98 1.79
N PHE A 84 -8.99 -5.62 1.87
CA PHE A 84 -8.88 -7.06 2.15
C PHE A 84 -9.62 -7.44 3.43
N TYR A 85 -9.35 -6.74 4.54
CA TYR A 85 -10.03 -6.97 5.80
C TYR A 85 -11.56 -6.78 5.74
N LEU A 86 -12.03 -5.78 4.98
CA LEU A 86 -13.45 -5.44 4.89
C LEU A 86 -14.23 -6.40 4.00
N SER A 87 -13.65 -6.86 2.89
CA SER A 87 -14.28 -7.83 2.00
C SER A 87 -14.13 -9.28 2.47
N GLY A 88 -13.27 -9.55 3.47
CA GLY A 88 -13.03 -10.90 3.98
C GLY A 88 -12.11 -11.72 3.06
N GLU A 89 -11.28 -11.03 2.28
CA GLU A 89 -10.25 -11.60 1.41
C GLU A 89 -8.90 -11.66 2.11
#